data_AF-A0A6A4RWU6-F1
#
_entry.id   AF-A0A6A4RWU6-F1
#
_cell.length_a   1.000
_cell.length_b   1.000
_cell.length_c   1.000
_cell.angle_alpha   90.00
_cell.angle_beta   90.00
_cell.angle_gamma   90.00
#
_symmetry.space_group_name_H-M   'P 1'
#
loop_
_entity.id
_entity.type
_entity.pdbx_description
1 polymer ?
#
loop_
_entity_poly.entity_id
_entity_poly.type
_entity_poly.pdbx_seq_one_letter_code
_entity_poly.pdbx_strand_id
1 'polypeptide(L)'
;MYTRTRPSTEWPKFVAYQCTNGHLMCAGCFIHLLADSRLKEEQATCPNCRVTQCKYKRIGCPWQGPFHELPAHESECSHPTKTGTELMGILGEMDQNHRRDMQLYNSIFSLLCYEKIGFTEVQFRPYRTDDFITRLYYETPRFTVLNQTWVLKARVNDSERNPNLSCKRTLSFQLILKSKVNSALECSFLLLKGPYDDVRIKPVIHHHSFCNDANETEYVPLPISDSVECNKLLAAKNINLRLFIFQVQK
;
A
#
# COMPACT_ATOMS: atom_id res chain seq x y z
N MET A 1 11.72 18.24 4.61
CA MET A 1 11.58 19.52 5.34
C MET A 1 12.44 20.55 4.64
N TYR A 2 11.93 21.76 4.37
CA TYR A 2 12.65 22.81 3.63
C TYR A 2 13.19 23.86 4.60
N THR A 3 14.41 24.35 4.39
CA THR A 3 15.01 25.41 5.21
C THR A 3 14.90 26.75 4.52
N ARG A 4 14.53 27.80 5.27
CA ARG A 4 14.48 29.17 4.77
C ARG A 4 15.89 29.77 4.85
N THR A 5 16.44 30.18 3.71
CA THR A 5 17.78 30.76 3.65
C THR A 5 17.71 32.17 3.06
N ARG A 6 18.57 33.07 3.56
CA ARG A 6 18.82 34.39 2.97
C ARG A 6 20.20 34.35 2.31
N PRO A 7 20.32 34.44 0.98
CA PRO A 7 21.63 34.53 0.34
C PRO A 7 22.31 35.85 0.75
N SER A 8 23.60 35.79 1.07
CA SER A 8 24.40 36.95 1.49
C SER A 8 24.93 37.72 0.28
N THR A 9 24.70 39.04 0.34
CA THR A 9 25.32 40.16 -0.40
C THR A 9 25.07 40.28 -1.92
N GLU A 10 24.48 41.43 -2.28
CA GLU A 10 24.33 42.06 -3.62
C GLU A 10 23.35 41.48 -4.65
N TRP A 11 22.31 40.77 -4.21
CA TRP A 11 21.16 40.44 -5.06
C TRP A 11 19.86 40.87 -4.36
N PRO A 12 18.80 41.27 -5.09
CA PRO A 12 17.55 41.74 -4.49
C PRO A 12 17.05 40.75 -3.42
N LYS A 13 16.55 41.27 -2.30
CA LYS A 13 16.20 40.55 -1.05
C LYS A 13 15.10 39.49 -1.26
N PHE A 14 15.40 38.41 -1.98
CA PHE A 14 14.48 37.31 -2.21
C PHE A 14 14.68 36.23 -1.16
N VAL A 15 13.57 35.83 -0.53
CA VAL A 15 13.53 34.66 0.36
C VAL A 15 13.65 33.41 -0.51
N ALA A 16 14.67 32.60 -0.23
CA ALA A 16 14.87 31.30 -0.87
C ALA A 16 14.56 30.17 0.12
N TYR A 17 14.11 29.05 -0.43
CA TYR A 17 13.82 27.81 0.29
C TYR A 17 14.69 26.71 -0.26
N GLN A 18 15.40 26.00 0.62
CA GLN A 18 16.30 24.92 0.25
C GLN A 18 15.66 23.56 0.56
N CYS A 19 15.68 22.63 -0.39
CA CYS A 19 15.26 21.25 -0.16
C CYS A 19 16.33 20.46 0.61
N THR A 20 15.99 19.26 1.08
CA THR A 20 16.94 18.37 1.79
C THR A 20 18.16 17.99 0.97
N ASN A 21 18.04 18.00 -0.37
CA ASN A 21 19.12 17.72 -1.31
C ASN A 21 19.81 19.00 -1.82
N GLY A 22 19.62 20.13 -1.14
CA GLY A 22 20.38 21.35 -1.41
C GLY A 22 19.84 22.29 -2.49
N HIS A 23 18.83 21.88 -3.29
CA HIS A 23 18.24 22.74 -4.32
C HIS A 23 17.49 23.95 -3.75
N LEU A 24 17.73 25.13 -4.31
CA LEU A 24 17.07 26.39 -3.94
C LEU A 24 15.83 26.66 -4.79
N MET A 25 14.78 27.18 -4.17
CA MET A 25 13.55 27.62 -4.81
C MET A 25 13.19 29.02 -4.33
N CYS A 26 12.60 29.85 -5.19
CA CYS A 26 12.04 31.12 -4.77
C CYS A 26 10.74 30.91 -3.97
N ALA A 27 10.35 31.92 -3.19
CA ALA A 27 9.11 31.87 -2.41
C ALA A 27 7.86 31.53 -3.23
N GLY A 28 7.72 32.08 -4.45
CA GLY A 28 6.59 31.78 -5.33
C GLY A 28 6.52 30.31 -5.75
N CYS A 29 7.63 29.75 -6.22
CA CYS A 29 7.71 28.33 -6.59
C CYS A 29 7.47 27.41 -5.39
N PHE A 30 7.95 27.79 -4.20
CA PHE A 30 7.70 27.02 -2.99
C PHE A 30 6.22 27.01 -2.58
N ILE A 31 5.54 28.16 -2.67
CA ILE A 31 4.09 28.25 -2.39
C ILE A 31 3.29 27.40 -3.40
N HIS A 32 3.59 27.49 -4.69
CA HIS A 32 2.93 26.65 -5.71
C HIS A 32 3.17 25.16 -5.46
N LEU A 33 4.38 24.78 -5.08
CA LEU A 33 4.69 23.39 -4.73
C LEU A 33 3.83 22.91 -3.56
N LEU A 34 3.73 23.67 -2.48
CA LEU A 34 2.92 23.30 -1.32
C LEU A 34 1.43 23.20 -1.68
N ALA A 35 0.93 24.11 -2.52
CA ALA A 35 -0.44 24.10 -2.98
C ALA A 35 -0.74 22.85 -3.84
N ASP A 36 0.11 22.55 -4.82
CA ASP A 36 -0.04 21.38 -5.70
C ASP A 36 0.03 20.06 -4.90
N SER A 37 0.95 19.98 -3.94
CA SER A 37 1.12 18.81 -3.08
C SER A 37 -0.10 18.58 -2.18
N ARG A 38 -0.70 19.66 -1.66
CA ARG A 38 -1.94 19.59 -0.88
C ARG A 38 -3.12 19.12 -1.73
N LEU A 39 -3.23 19.61 -2.96
CA LEU A 39 -4.31 19.20 -3.88
C LEU A 39 -4.20 17.72 -4.28
N LYS A 40 -2.99 17.21 -4.40
CA LYS A 40 -2.71 15.82 -4.78
C LYS A 40 -2.65 14.85 -3.59
N GLU A 41 -2.76 15.34 -2.35
CA GLU A 41 -2.51 14.57 -1.13
C GLU A 41 -1.13 13.88 -1.15
N GLU A 42 -0.13 14.54 -1.72
CA GLU A 42 1.23 14.03 -1.90
C GLU A 42 2.25 14.84 -1.10
N GLN A 43 3.44 14.27 -0.90
CA GLN A 43 4.53 14.98 -0.24
C GLN A 43 5.18 16.02 -1.18
N ALA A 44 5.29 17.26 -0.69
CA ALA A 44 5.92 18.35 -1.41
C ALA A 44 7.39 18.09 -1.74
N THR A 45 7.66 17.80 -3.02
CA THR A 45 9.00 17.48 -3.52
C THR A 45 9.44 18.50 -4.57
N CYS A 46 10.62 19.08 -4.41
CA CYS A 46 11.09 20.14 -5.30
C CYS A 46 11.21 19.65 -6.76
N PRO A 47 11.14 20.56 -7.76
CA PRO A 47 11.14 20.17 -9.17
C PRO A 47 12.35 19.31 -9.61
N ASN A 48 13.50 19.46 -8.94
CA ASN A 48 14.70 18.67 -9.24
C ASN A 48 14.71 17.31 -8.55
N CYS A 49 14.08 17.19 -7.37
CA CYS A 49 14.00 15.93 -6.63
C CYS A 49 12.73 15.15 -6.93
N ARG A 50 11.79 15.72 -7.68
CA ARG A 50 10.58 15.02 -8.08
C ARG A 50 10.97 13.71 -8.77
N VAL A 51 10.27 12.66 -8.40
CA VAL A 51 10.47 11.35 -9.01
C VAL A 51 9.90 11.40 -10.43
N THR A 52 10.73 11.04 -11.41
CA THR A 52 10.38 11.00 -12.84
C THR A 52 10.75 9.65 -13.43
N GLN A 53 10.35 9.40 -14.68
CA GLN A 53 10.56 8.15 -15.39
C GLN A 53 11.40 8.39 -16.65
N CYS A 54 12.18 7.39 -17.04
CA CYS A 54 12.96 7.44 -18.28
C CYS A 54 12.04 7.59 -19.52
N LYS A 55 12.45 8.33 -20.55
CA LYS A 55 11.72 8.38 -21.82
C LYS A 55 11.48 7.02 -22.47
N TYR A 56 12.36 6.05 -22.20
CA TYR A 56 12.27 4.66 -22.66
C TYR A 56 11.35 3.78 -21.77
N LYS A 57 10.59 4.36 -20.84
CA LYS A 57 9.58 3.64 -20.04
C LYS A 57 8.59 2.86 -20.91
N ARG A 58 8.24 3.41 -22.08
CA ARG A 58 7.30 2.79 -23.04
C ARG A 58 7.83 1.48 -23.65
N ILE A 59 9.14 1.31 -23.70
CA ILE A 59 9.80 0.06 -24.15
C ILE A 59 10.31 -0.77 -22.96
N GLY A 60 9.85 -0.44 -21.75
CA GLY A 60 10.06 -1.26 -20.56
C GLY A 60 11.22 -0.89 -19.66
N CYS A 61 11.81 0.30 -19.80
CA CYS A 61 12.77 0.78 -18.82
C CYS A 61 12.12 0.91 -17.43
N PRO A 62 12.63 0.21 -16.38
CA PRO A 62 12.05 0.28 -15.04
C PRO A 62 12.52 1.52 -14.26
N TRP A 63 13.46 2.31 -14.80
CA TRP A 63 14.07 3.41 -14.09
C TRP A 63 13.04 4.46 -13.68
N GLN A 64 13.07 4.79 -12.39
CA GLN A 64 12.28 5.82 -11.77
C GLN A 64 13.13 6.44 -10.66
N GLY A 65 13.39 7.74 -10.74
CA GLY A 65 14.33 8.41 -9.85
C GLY A 65 14.18 9.94 -9.88
N PRO A 66 14.99 10.67 -9.10
CA PRO A 66 14.98 12.13 -9.09
C PRO A 66 15.24 12.72 -10.48
N PHE A 67 14.54 13.80 -10.83
CA PHE A 67 14.68 14.44 -12.14
C PHE A 67 16.12 14.83 -12.50
N HIS A 68 16.92 15.27 -11.54
CA HIS A 68 18.32 15.64 -11.79
C HIS A 68 19.24 14.45 -12.14
N GLU A 69 18.83 13.22 -11.83
CA GLU A 69 19.56 11.98 -12.21
C GLU A 69 19.11 11.43 -13.58
N LEU A 70 17.97 11.91 -14.10
CA LEU A 70 17.40 11.44 -15.36
C LEU A 70 18.37 11.61 -16.54
N PRO A 71 19.06 12.75 -16.75
CA PRO A 71 19.95 12.90 -17.90
C PRO A 71 21.10 11.89 -17.91
N ALA A 72 21.70 11.63 -16.74
CA ALA A 72 22.78 10.66 -16.58
C ALA A 72 22.28 9.23 -16.88
N HIS A 73 21.10 8.88 -16.36
CA HIS A 73 20.49 7.60 -16.69
C HIS A 73 20.18 7.47 -18.20
N GLU A 74 19.64 8.51 -18.83
CA GLU A 74 19.26 8.46 -20.25
C GLU A 74 20.46 8.30 -21.18
N SER A 75 21.64 8.84 -20.83
CA SER A 75 22.87 8.61 -21.58
C SER A 75 23.41 7.17 -21.45
N GLU A 76 23.11 6.51 -20.33
CA GLU A 76 23.59 5.16 -20.02
C GLU A 76 22.51 4.08 -20.18
N CYS A 77 21.31 4.45 -20.66
CA CYS A 77 20.19 3.54 -20.73
C CYS A 77 20.45 2.46 -21.78
N SER A 78 20.36 1.19 -21.36
CA SER A 78 20.55 0.04 -22.25
C SER A 78 19.32 -0.32 -23.08
N HIS A 79 18.13 0.22 -22.77
CA HIS A 79 16.88 -0.14 -23.44
C HIS A 79 16.84 0.19 -24.94
N PRO A 80 17.43 1.30 -25.42
CA PRO A 80 17.51 1.59 -26.86
C PRO A 80 18.36 0.60 -27.65
N THR A 81 19.32 -0.06 -27.00
CA THR A 81 20.24 -1.01 -27.63
C THR A 81 19.83 -2.47 -27.45
N LYS A 82 18.75 -2.75 -26.72
CA LYS A 82 18.18 -4.10 -26.59
C LYS A 82 17.65 -4.60 -27.92
N THR A 83 17.79 -5.90 -28.14
CA THR A 83 17.27 -6.57 -29.33
C THR A 83 15.74 -6.61 -29.30
N GLY A 84 15.12 -6.75 -30.48
CA GLY A 84 13.67 -6.89 -30.59
C GLY A 84 13.11 -8.03 -29.73
N THR A 85 13.79 -9.18 -29.68
CA THR A 85 13.39 -10.33 -28.86
C THR A 85 13.37 -9.99 -27.37
N GLU A 86 14.39 -9.30 -26.87
CA GLU A 86 14.45 -8.86 -25.46
C GLU A 86 13.35 -7.85 -25.15
N LEU A 87 13.13 -6.86 -26.04
CA LEU A 87 12.07 -5.88 -25.87
C LEU A 87 10.68 -6.52 -25.89
N MET A 88 10.44 -7.49 -26.78
CA MET A 88 9.18 -8.24 -26.83
C MET A 88 8.94 -9.04 -25.55
N GLY A 89 10.00 -9.62 -24.96
CA GLY A 89 9.90 -10.27 -23.65
C GLY A 89 9.46 -9.30 -22.54
N ILE A 90 10.11 -8.14 -22.46
CA ILE A 90 9.80 -7.11 -21.45
C ILE A 90 8.38 -6.55 -21.65
N LEU A 91 8.02 -6.21 -22.88
CA LEU A 91 6.68 -5.71 -23.23
C LEU A 91 5.60 -6.75 -22.96
N GLY A 92 5.89 -8.04 -23.21
CA GLY A 92 5.00 -9.13 -22.88
C GLY A 92 4.73 -9.24 -21.38
N GLU A 93 5.76 -9.10 -20.54
CA GLU A 93 5.60 -9.07 -19.08
C GLU A 93 4.79 -7.85 -18.62
N MET A 94 5.06 -6.67 -19.20
CA MET A 94 4.31 -5.45 -18.91
C MET A 94 2.83 -5.58 -19.26
N ASP A 95 2.51 -6.14 -20.43
CA ASP A 95 1.12 -6.37 -20.86
C ASP A 95 0.43 -7.39 -19.95
N GLN A 96 1.12 -8.47 -19.56
CA GLN A 96 0.58 -9.43 -18.59
C GLN A 96 0.30 -8.80 -17.22
N ASN A 97 1.21 -7.97 -16.71
CA ASN A 97 1.01 -7.20 -15.47
C ASN A 97 -0.21 -6.28 -15.61
N HIS A 98 -0.30 -5.53 -16.70
CA HIS A 98 -1.43 -4.63 -16.94
C HIS A 98 -2.77 -5.37 -17.06
N ARG A 99 -2.80 -6.50 -17.76
CA ARG A 99 -4.00 -7.36 -17.86
C ARG A 99 -4.43 -7.88 -16.50
N ARG A 100 -3.49 -8.32 -15.66
CA ARG A 100 -3.79 -8.76 -14.28
C ARG A 100 -4.39 -7.63 -13.45
N ASP A 101 -3.83 -6.43 -13.53
CA ASP A 101 -4.37 -5.26 -12.83
C ASP A 101 -5.78 -4.92 -13.32
N MET A 102 -6.01 -4.90 -14.64
CA MET A 102 -7.33 -4.66 -15.22
C MET A 102 -8.36 -5.73 -14.83
N GLN A 103 -7.97 -7.00 -14.77
CA GLN A 103 -8.84 -8.08 -14.29
C GLN A 103 -9.25 -7.88 -12.83
N LEU A 104 -8.32 -7.43 -11.98
CA LEU A 104 -8.63 -7.11 -10.58
C LEU A 104 -9.63 -5.96 -10.49
N TYR A 105 -9.41 -4.86 -11.24
CA TYR A 105 -10.36 -3.74 -11.27
C TYR A 105 -11.75 -4.18 -11.74
N ASN A 106 -11.84 -4.94 -12.83
CA ASN A 106 -13.11 -5.46 -13.34
C ASN A 106 -13.81 -6.37 -12.32
N SER A 107 -13.04 -7.17 -11.58
CA SER A 107 -13.57 -8.01 -10.50
C SER A 107 -14.12 -7.17 -9.35
N ILE A 108 -13.41 -6.13 -8.92
CA ILE A 108 -13.89 -5.19 -7.89
C ILE A 108 -15.16 -4.48 -8.37
N PHE A 109 -15.20 -3.99 -9.61
CA PHE A 109 -16.40 -3.36 -10.16
C PHE A 109 -17.59 -4.31 -10.18
N SER A 110 -17.37 -5.58 -10.53
CA SER A 110 -18.42 -6.61 -10.50
C SER A 110 -18.95 -6.84 -9.07
N LEU A 111 -18.06 -6.85 -8.07
CA LEU A 111 -18.45 -6.96 -6.66
C LEU A 111 -19.25 -5.74 -6.18
N LEU A 112 -18.90 -4.54 -6.65
CA LEU A 112 -19.64 -3.31 -6.36
C LEU A 112 -21.06 -3.30 -6.94
N CYS A 113 -21.39 -4.24 -7.84
CA CYS A 113 -22.76 -4.42 -8.34
C CYS A 113 -23.63 -5.31 -7.44
N TYR A 114 -23.11 -5.90 -6.37
CA TYR A 114 -23.92 -6.70 -5.45
C TYR A 114 -24.82 -5.84 -4.58
N GLU A 115 -25.99 -6.38 -4.22
CA GLU A 115 -26.94 -5.69 -3.35
C GLU A 115 -26.41 -5.54 -1.91
N LYS A 116 -25.69 -6.55 -1.42
CA LYS A 116 -25.21 -6.62 -0.03
C LYS A 116 -23.72 -6.32 0.05
N ILE A 117 -23.41 -5.04 0.20
CA ILE A 117 -22.06 -4.52 0.39
C ILE A 117 -21.91 -3.93 1.79
N GLY A 118 -20.95 -4.43 2.55
CA GLY A 118 -20.56 -3.93 3.86
C GLY A 118 -19.23 -3.21 3.77
N PHE A 119 -19.16 -2.05 4.42
CA PHE A 119 -17.93 -1.29 4.62
C PHE A 119 -17.79 -0.96 6.10
N THR A 120 -16.57 -1.12 6.63
CA THR A 120 -16.25 -0.64 7.99
C THR A 120 -14.75 -0.38 8.13
N GLU A 121 -14.41 0.56 9.00
CA GLU A 121 -13.03 0.78 9.42
C GLU A 121 -12.74 -0.11 10.63
N VAL A 122 -11.67 -0.89 10.55
CA VAL A 122 -11.27 -1.85 11.57
C VAL A 122 -9.96 -1.42 12.20
N GLN A 123 -9.92 -1.49 13.54
CA GLN A 123 -8.74 -1.17 14.32
C GLN A 123 -8.21 -2.44 14.99
N PHE A 124 -7.05 -2.87 14.54
CA PHE A 124 -6.27 -3.96 15.12
C PHE A 124 -5.51 -3.45 16.34
N ARG A 125 -5.75 -4.09 17.48
CA ARG A 125 -5.09 -3.81 18.76
C ARG A 125 -4.04 -4.89 19.04
N PRO A 126 -2.80 -4.53 19.40
CA PRO A 126 -1.77 -5.51 19.69
C PRO A 126 -2.03 -6.21 21.03
N TYR A 127 -1.73 -7.49 21.10
CA TYR A 127 -1.62 -8.25 22.33
C TYR A 127 -0.43 -9.21 22.25
N ARG A 128 0.12 -9.57 23.41
CA ARG A 128 1.24 -10.51 23.52
C ARG A 128 0.80 -11.76 24.25
N THR A 129 1.40 -12.90 23.90
CA THR A 129 1.23 -14.14 24.66
C THR A 129 2.23 -14.21 25.80
N ASP A 130 1.84 -14.90 26.88
CA ASP A 130 2.66 -15.15 28.06
C ASP A 130 3.61 -16.36 27.89
N ASP A 131 3.93 -16.71 26.65
CA ASP A 131 4.88 -17.78 26.32
C ASP A 131 6.33 -17.36 26.65
N PHE A 132 7.23 -18.34 26.83
CA PHE A 132 8.66 -18.09 27.04
C PHE A 132 9.28 -17.16 25.98
N ILE A 133 8.81 -17.25 24.74
CA ILE A 133 9.06 -16.26 23.68
C ILE A 133 7.75 -15.54 23.42
N THR A 134 7.61 -14.32 23.93
CA THR A 134 6.39 -13.52 23.73
C THR A 134 6.12 -13.31 22.23
N ARG A 135 4.94 -13.69 21.77
CA ARG A 135 4.53 -13.50 20.37
C ARG A 135 3.58 -12.32 20.26
N LEU A 136 3.77 -11.50 19.23
CA LEU A 136 2.92 -10.36 18.94
C LEU A 136 1.80 -10.76 17.98
N TYR A 137 0.57 -10.56 18.43
CA TYR A 137 -0.64 -10.74 17.65
C TYR A 137 -1.44 -9.45 17.64
N TYR A 138 -2.39 -9.38 16.71
CA TYR A 138 -3.33 -8.28 16.62
C TYR A 138 -4.75 -8.82 16.49
N GLU A 139 -5.70 -8.17 17.15
CA GLU A 139 -7.11 -8.51 17.05
C GLU A 139 -7.97 -7.24 17.03
N THR A 140 -9.06 -7.26 16.29
CA THR A 140 -10.05 -6.20 16.31
C THR A 140 -11.09 -6.46 17.41
N PRO A 141 -11.67 -5.43 18.02
CA PRO A 141 -12.95 -5.58 18.71
C PRO A 141 -14.00 -6.24 17.79
N ARG A 142 -15.04 -6.85 18.37
CA ARG A 142 -16.19 -7.32 17.58
C ARG A 142 -16.81 -6.14 16.86
N PHE A 143 -17.05 -6.29 15.57
CA PHE A 143 -17.74 -5.30 14.76
C PHE A 143 -18.88 -5.95 13.98
N THR A 144 -19.88 -5.16 13.61
CA THR A 144 -21.07 -5.64 12.91
C THR A 144 -21.09 -5.07 11.50
N VAL A 145 -21.24 -5.94 10.50
CA VAL A 145 -21.44 -5.53 9.10
C VAL A 145 -22.33 -6.58 8.42
N LEU A 146 -23.23 -6.12 7.53
CA LEU A 146 -24.21 -6.99 6.86
C LEU A 146 -25.05 -7.84 7.83
N ASN A 147 -25.44 -7.26 8.97
CA ASN A 147 -26.20 -7.92 10.05
C ASN A 147 -25.51 -9.17 10.64
N GLN A 148 -24.19 -9.26 10.49
CA GLN A 148 -23.38 -10.32 11.07
C GLN A 148 -22.28 -9.70 11.95
N THR A 149 -21.88 -10.43 12.99
CA THR A 149 -20.82 -10.02 13.91
C THR A 149 -19.52 -10.70 13.53
N TRP A 150 -18.45 -9.92 13.37
CA TRP A 150 -17.16 -10.38 12.88
C TRP A 150 -16.02 -9.98 13.83
N VAL A 151 -14.91 -10.71 13.71
CA VAL A 151 -13.61 -10.37 14.32
C VAL A 151 -12.53 -10.65 13.29
N LEU A 152 -11.54 -9.77 13.20
CA LEU A 152 -10.30 -10.03 12.47
C LEU A 152 -9.18 -10.32 13.46
N LYS A 153 -8.38 -11.34 13.14
CA LYS A 153 -7.12 -11.65 13.82
C LYS A 153 -5.97 -11.53 12.85
N ALA A 154 -4.82 -11.09 13.32
CA ALA A 154 -3.61 -11.05 12.53
C ALA A 154 -2.39 -11.53 13.33
N ARG A 155 -1.46 -12.16 12.62
CA ARG A 155 -0.21 -12.71 13.14
C ARG A 155 0.98 -12.16 12.35
N VAL A 156 2.07 -11.92 13.05
CA VAL A 156 3.33 -11.46 12.44
C VAL A 156 4.20 -12.67 12.11
N ASN A 157 4.78 -12.69 10.91
CA ASN A 157 5.70 -13.74 10.44
C ASN A 157 5.14 -15.16 10.58
N ASP A 158 3.84 -15.33 10.36
CA ASP A 158 3.13 -16.61 10.51
C ASP A 158 3.44 -17.38 11.81
N SER A 159 3.74 -16.65 12.89
CA SER A 159 4.13 -17.21 14.19
C SER A 159 5.41 -18.06 14.16
N GLU A 160 6.37 -17.75 13.28
CA GLU A 160 7.69 -18.38 13.26
C GLU A 160 8.39 -18.35 14.63
N ARG A 161 8.97 -19.48 15.03
CA ARG A 161 9.59 -19.67 16.36
C ARG A 161 10.86 -18.86 16.60
N ASN A 162 11.56 -18.42 15.54
CA ASN A 162 12.87 -17.75 15.65
C ASN A 162 12.85 -16.35 15.02
N PRO A 163 12.51 -15.29 15.80
CA PRO A 163 12.45 -13.92 15.30
C PRO A 163 13.80 -13.33 14.85
N ASN A 164 14.93 -13.97 15.19
CA ASN A 164 16.28 -13.53 14.81
C ASN A 164 16.78 -14.08 13.46
N LEU A 165 16.04 -14.99 12.81
CA LEU A 165 16.47 -15.64 11.56
C LEU A 165 15.92 -14.98 10.29
N SER A 166 14.95 -14.06 10.40
CA SER A 166 14.31 -13.47 9.23
C SER A 166 14.26 -11.94 9.31
N CYS A 167 14.96 -11.28 8.39
CA CYS A 167 14.81 -9.84 8.14
C CYS A 167 13.51 -9.50 7.40
N LYS A 168 12.71 -10.52 7.02
CA LYS A 168 11.46 -10.35 6.28
C LYS A 168 10.30 -10.29 7.29
N ARG A 169 9.64 -9.14 7.37
CA ARG A 169 8.43 -8.96 8.18
C ARG A 169 7.20 -9.10 7.31
N THR A 170 6.27 -9.95 7.75
CA THR A 170 4.98 -10.16 7.09
C THR A 170 3.86 -10.11 8.11
N LEU A 171 2.67 -9.71 7.67
CA LEU A 171 1.46 -9.70 8.48
C LEU A 171 0.42 -10.55 7.74
N SER A 172 -0.09 -11.58 8.39
CA SER A 172 -1.17 -12.42 7.86
C SER A 172 -2.42 -12.23 8.70
N PHE A 173 -3.60 -12.31 8.11
CA PHE A 173 -4.87 -12.08 8.79
C PHE A 173 -5.91 -13.16 8.48
N GLN A 174 -6.89 -13.28 9.36
CA GLN A 174 -8.01 -14.22 9.28
C GLN A 174 -9.29 -13.47 9.64
N LEU A 175 -10.36 -13.69 8.87
CA LEU A 175 -11.69 -13.17 9.16
C LEU A 175 -12.53 -14.25 9.83
N ILE A 176 -13.19 -13.90 10.94
CA ILE A 176 -13.95 -14.83 11.77
C ILE A 176 -15.38 -14.32 11.97
N LEU A 177 -16.35 -15.11 11.57
CA LEU A 177 -17.77 -14.93 11.85
C LEU A 177 -18.08 -15.39 13.28
N LYS A 178 -18.67 -14.50 14.08
CA LYS A 178 -19.05 -14.76 15.48
C LYS A 178 -20.54 -14.96 15.69
N SER A 179 -21.39 -14.44 14.80
CA SER A 179 -22.82 -14.71 14.83
C SER A 179 -23.14 -16.09 14.25
N LYS A 180 -24.24 -16.69 14.70
CA LYS A 180 -24.81 -17.89 14.06
C LYS A 180 -25.53 -17.48 12.79
N VAL A 181 -25.46 -18.34 11.77
CA VAL A 181 -26.13 -18.13 10.49
C VAL A 181 -27.15 -19.22 10.22
N ASN A 182 -28.24 -18.85 9.56
CA ASN A 182 -29.30 -19.77 9.17
C ASN A 182 -28.95 -20.56 7.89
N SER A 183 -28.10 -19.97 7.04
CA SER A 183 -27.60 -20.54 5.80
C SER A 183 -26.16 -20.12 5.59
N ALA A 184 -25.42 -20.87 4.78
CA ALA A 184 -24.06 -20.50 4.39
C ALA A 184 -24.04 -19.11 3.72
N LEU A 185 -23.04 -18.30 4.08
CA LEU A 185 -22.82 -16.96 3.55
C LEU A 185 -21.61 -16.99 2.61
N GLU A 186 -21.88 -16.88 1.31
CA GLU A 186 -20.84 -16.70 0.31
C GLU A 186 -20.35 -15.25 0.34
N CYS A 187 -19.12 -15.05 0.81
CA CYS A 187 -18.57 -13.72 1.01
C CYS A 187 -17.29 -13.54 0.20
N SER A 188 -17.19 -12.41 -0.48
CA SER A 188 -15.92 -11.88 -0.98
C SER A 188 -15.50 -10.70 -0.11
N PHE A 189 -14.22 -10.58 0.23
CA PHE A 189 -13.76 -9.49 1.09
C PHE A 189 -12.32 -9.06 0.75
N LEU A 190 -11.98 -7.83 1.11
CA LEU A 190 -10.62 -7.30 1.00
C LEU A 190 -10.32 -6.30 2.12
N LEU A 191 -9.05 -6.23 2.49
CA LEU A 191 -8.52 -5.22 3.41
C LEU A 191 -7.69 -4.20 2.64
N LEU A 192 -7.98 -2.92 2.88
CA LEU A 192 -7.30 -1.78 2.30
C LEU A 192 -6.71 -0.90 3.40
N LYS A 193 -5.81 0.00 3.01
CA LYS A 193 -5.23 0.98 3.94
C LYS A 193 -6.32 1.83 4.62
N GLY A 194 -6.13 2.09 5.91
CA GLY A 194 -6.97 2.99 6.69
C GLY A 194 -6.72 4.47 6.33
N PRO A 195 -7.55 5.39 6.87
CA PRO A 195 -7.28 6.81 6.78
C PRO A 195 -5.99 7.15 7.55
N TYR A 196 -5.21 8.09 7.02
CA TYR A 196 -3.97 8.62 7.62
C TYR A 196 -2.78 7.65 7.70
N ASP A 197 -2.87 6.45 7.11
CA ASP A 197 -1.75 5.53 7.00
C ASP A 197 -1.09 5.66 5.62
N ASP A 198 0.23 5.81 5.61
CA ASP A 198 1.04 5.93 4.39
C ASP A 198 1.41 4.56 3.81
N VAL A 199 1.08 3.48 4.51
CA VAL A 199 1.44 2.11 4.10
C VAL A 199 0.68 1.70 2.83
N ARG A 200 1.45 1.27 1.82
CA ARG A 200 0.91 0.77 0.55
C ARG A 200 0.55 -0.70 0.63
N ILE A 201 -0.75 -0.98 0.69
CA ILE A 201 -1.36 -2.31 0.67
C ILE A 201 -2.00 -2.53 -0.70
N LYS A 202 -1.63 -3.61 -1.39
CA LYS A 202 -2.25 -3.96 -2.68
C LYS A 202 -3.65 -4.57 -2.44
N PRO A 203 -4.67 -4.23 -3.25
CA PRO A 203 -5.96 -4.90 -3.15
C PRO A 203 -5.84 -6.38 -3.53
N VAL A 204 -6.35 -7.28 -2.67
CA VAL A 204 -6.52 -8.70 -2.98
C VAL A 204 -7.91 -9.11 -2.50
N ILE A 205 -8.69 -9.70 -3.40
CA ILE A 205 -10.02 -10.21 -3.10
C ILE A 205 -9.87 -11.64 -2.59
N HIS A 206 -10.40 -11.89 -1.40
CA HIS A 206 -10.52 -13.23 -0.83
C HIS A 206 -11.97 -13.67 -0.89
N HIS A 207 -12.19 -14.97 -1.08
CA HIS A 207 -13.52 -15.56 -1.15
C HIS A 207 -13.63 -16.69 -0.13
N HIS A 208 -14.75 -16.74 0.60
CA HIS A 208 -15.02 -17.78 1.58
C HIS A 208 -16.52 -17.95 1.83
N SER A 209 -16.95 -19.20 1.99
CA SER A 209 -18.31 -19.57 2.38
C SER A 209 -18.36 -19.80 3.89
N PHE A 210 -18.90 -18.85 4.64
CA PHE A 210 -19.04 -18.96 6.09
C PHE A 210 -20.28 -19.77 6.47
N CYS A 211 -20.12 -20.76 7.36
CA CYS A 211 -21.23 -21.49 7.97
C CYS A 211 -20.97 -21.72 9.47
N ASN A 212 -21.88 -22.40 10.17
CA ASN A 212 -21.72 -22.64 11.60
C ASN A 212 -20.55 -23.62 11.91
N ASP A 213 -20.16 -24.47 10.95
CA ASP A 213 -19.04 -25.41 11.07
C ASP A 213 -17.72 -24.86 10.52
N ALA A 214 -17.79 -23.88 9.62
CA ALA A 214 -16.65 -23.18 9.02
C ALA A 214 -16.87 -21.67 9.17
N ASN A 215 -16.59 -21.15 10.36
CA ASN A 215 -16.84 -19.75 10.71
C ASN A 215 -15.59 -18.87 10.57
N GLU A 216 -14.47 -19.42 10.13
CA GLU A 216 -13.20 -18.70 10.00
C GLU A 216 -12.46 -19.07 8.72
N THR A 217 -11.77 -18.09 8.14
CA THR A 217 -10.93 -18.31 6.95
C THR A 217 -9.62 -18.98 7.32
N GLU A 218 -8.78 -19.33 6.35
CA GLU A 218 -7.36 -19.53 6.65
C GLU A 218 -6.66 -18.18 6.90
N TYR A 219 -5.45 -18.21 7.47
CA TYR A 219 -4.60 -17.03 7.52
C TYR A 219 -4.05 -16.73 6.13
N VAL A 220 -4.35 -15.54 5.63
CA VAL A 220 -3.87 -15.05 4.34
C VAL A 220 -2.95 -13.85 4.52
N PRO A 221 -1.89 -13.72 3.69
CA PRO A 221 -0.94 -12.62 3.83
C PRO A 221 -1.61 -11.29 3.44
N LEU A 222 -1.40 -10.25 4.25
CA LEU A 222 -1.71 -8.88 3.87
C LEU A 222 -0.63 -8.41 2.88
N PRO A 223 -0.98 -8.07 1.63
CA PRO A 223 -0.02 -7.79 0.56
C PRO A 223 0.58 -6.38 0.69
N ILE A 224 1.43 -6.23 1.69
CA ILE A 224 2.24 -5.03 1.95
C ILE A 224 3.41 -5.02 0.94
N SER A 225 3.74 -3.84 0.44
CA SER A 225 4.71 -3.69 -0.66
C SER A 225 6.11 -4.22 -0.35
N ASP A 226 6.61 -3.98 0.87
CA ASP A 226 7.93 -4.45 1.32
C ASP A 226 8.03 -4.54 2.86
N SER A 227 9.16 -5.05 3.35
CA SER A 227 9.44 -5.18 4.79
C SER A 227 9.55 -3.84 5.51
N VAL A 228 9.95 -2.75 4.84
CA VAL A 228 10.09 -1.42 5.45
C VAL A 228 8.71 -0.85 5.75
N GLU A 229 7.80 -0.94 4.79
CA GLU A 229 6.40 -0.59 4.93
C GLU A 229 5.70 -1.44 5.99
N CYS A 230 6.01 -2.75 6.05
CA CYS A 230 5.50 -3.62 7.11
C CYS A 230 6.03 -3.20 8.49
N ASN A 231 7.31 -2.86 8.61
CA ASN A 231 7.87 -2.34 9.87
C ASN A 231 7.21 -1.04 10.31
N LYS A 232 6.91 -0.11 9.38
CA LYS A 232 6.16 1.12 9.69
C LYS A 232 4.78 0.81 10.25
N LEU A 233 4.05 -0.11 9.61
CA LEU A 233 2.74 -0.56 10.07
C LEU A 233 2.80 -1.15 11.50
N LEU A 234 3.80 -1.99 11.76
CA LEU A 234 3.99 -2.67 13.05
C LEU A 234 4.48 -1.73 14.16
N ALA A 235 5.11 -0.61 13.82
CA ALA A 235 5.54 0.41 14.77
C ALA A 235 4.37 1.25 15.31
N ALA A 236 3.21 1.24 14.62
CA ALA A 236 2.02 1.95 15.07
C ALA A 236 1.43 1.31 16.34
N LYS A 237 0.87 2.15 17.22
CA LYS A 237 0.19 1.69 18.45
C LYS A 237 -1.00 0.78 18.13
N ASN A 238 -1.76 1.15 17.10
CA ASN A 238 -2.88 0.40 16.54
C ASN A 238 -2.75 0.43 15.02
N ILE A 239 -3.18 -0.64 14.36
CA ILE A 239 -3.21 -0.72 12.89
C ILE A 239 -4.67 -0.46 12.46
N ASN A 240 -4.89 0.56 11.63
CA ASN A 240 -6.21 0.91 11.12
C ASN A 240 -6.31 0.52 9.65
N LEU A 241 -7.29 -0.31 9.30
CA LEU A 241 -7.54 -0.78 7.93
C LEU A 241 -9.02 -0.59 7.57
N ARG A 242 -9.31 -0.66 6.26
CA ARG A 242 -10.67 -0.62 5.72
C ARG A 242 -11.06 -2.01 5.25
N LEU A 243 -12.12 -2.55 5.80
CA LEU A 243 -12.69 -3.83 5.41
C LEU A 243 -13.89 -3.59 4.49
N PHE A 244 -13.86 -4.22 3.33
CA PHE A 244 -15.00 -4.37 2.44
C PHE A 244 -15.43 -5.83 2.44
N ILE A 245 -16.72 -6.09 2.64
CA ILE A 245 -17.31 -7.43 2.57
C ILE A 245 -18.48 -7.36 1.58
N PHE A 246 -18.53 -8.31 0.66
CA PHE A 246 -19.56 -8.46 -0.36
C PHE A 246 -20.21 -9.81 -0.15
N GLN A 247 -21.50 -9.83 0.13
CA GLN A 247 -22.25 -11.09 0.21
C GLN A 247 -22.83 -11.41 -1.17
N VAL A 248 -22.37 -12.52 -1.76
CA VAL A 248 -22.89 -13.06 -3.01
C VAL A 248 -24.28 -13.63 -2.72
N GLN A 249 -25.31 -13.09 -3.36
CA GLN A 249 -26.62 -13.77 -3.40
C GLN A 249 -26.62 -14.74 -4.59
N LYS A 250 -27.12 -15.95 -4.36
CA LYS A 250 -27.48 -16.87 -5.45
C LYS A 250 -28.88 -16.53 -5.95
#